data_AF-A0A938KN01-F1
#
_entry.id   AF-A0A938KN01-F1
#
_cell.length_a   1.000
_cell.length_b   1.000
_cell.length_c   1.000
_cell.angle_alpha   90.00
_cell.angle_beta   90.00
_cell.angle_gamma   90.00
#
_symmetry.space_group_name_H-M   'P 1'
#
loop_
_entity.id
_entity.type
_entity.pdbx_description
1 polymer ?
#
loop_
_entity_poly.entity_id
_entity_poly.type
_entity_poly.pdbx_seq_one_letter_code
_entity_poly.pdbx_strand_id
1 'polypeptide(L)'
;MKDPWRLASGVVFAASLSLAPLPAAVWDEPGALRLQVGDTRVAVHGLGWFQEQAPALSRLPVRSKAEFPPRAWNLAQTPAGVRLRFATDAERVGLLAKHPPVKLVPHVTWLGQAGVDFYVDGVFMG
;
A
#
# COMPACT_ATOMS: atom_id res chain seq x y z
N MET A 1 -72.48 8.88 8.36
CA MET A 1 -71.42 8.42 9.29
C MET A 1 -70.09 8.69 8.57
N LYS A 2 -69.17 9.38 9.25
CA LYS A 2 -67.99 10.07 8.68
C LYS A 2 -67.00 9.13 7.98
N ASP A 3 -66.39 9.64 6.92
CA ASP A 3 -65.29 9.01 6.20
C ASP A 3 -63.98 8.95 6.97
N PRO A 4 -63.13 7.97 6.61
CA PRO A 4 -61.71 8.09 6.86
C PRO A 4 -60.88 7.63 5.64
N TRP A 5 -60.88 8.37 4.52
CA TRP A 5 -59.77 8.27 3.56
C TRP A 5 -58.54 8.88 4.23
N ARG A 6 -57.77 8.04 4.92
CA ARG A 6 -56.41 8.38 5.32
C ARG A 6 -55.53 8.30 4.09
N LEU A 7 -55.17 9.48 3.59
CA LEU A 7 -54.08 9.68 2.65
C LEU A 7 -52.82 9.02 3.23
N ALA A 8 -52.43 7.87 2.68
CA ALA A 8 -51.12 7.30 2.93
C ALA A 8 -50.11 8.18 2.18
N SER A 9 -49.52 9.14 2.90
CA SER A 9 -48.37 9.90 2.42
C SER A 9 -47.23 8.92 2.16
N GLY A 10 -47.05 8.54 0.90
CA GLY A 10 -45.87 7.82 0.45
C GLY A 10 -44.66 8.73 0.59
N VAL A 11 -43.84 8.48 1.62
CA VAL A 11 -42.52 9.08 1.72
C VAL A 11 -41.65 8.40 0.66
N VAL A 12 -41.41 9.09 -0.44
CA VAL A 12 -40.42 8.69 -1.44
C VAL A 12 -39.06 9.05 -0.87
N PHE A 13 -38.30 8.05 -0.41
CA PHE A 13 -36.86 8.20 -0.20
C PHE A 13 -36.21 8.30 -1.58
N ALA A 14 -35.95 9.52 -2.05
CA ALA A 14 -35.03 9.74 -3.15
C ALA A 14 -33.63 9.44 -2.63
N ALA A 15 -33.11 8.25 -2.93
CA ALA A 15 -31.68 7.98 -2.81
C ALA A 15 -30.98 8.84 -3.86
N SER A 16 -30.53 10.03 -3.47
CA SER A 16 -29.61 10.82 -4.28
C SER A 16 -28.29 10.06 -4.34
N LEU A 17 -28.14 9.21 -5.37
CA LEU A 17 -26.85 8.68 -5.76
C LEU A 17 -26.02 9.88 -6.23
N SER A 18 -25.22 10.45 -5.33
CA SER A 18 -24.26 11.49 -5.71
C SER A 18 -23.30 10.85 -6.71
N LEU A 19 -23.39 11.25 -7.97
CA LEU A 19 -22.45 10.90 -9.03
C LEU A 19 -21.13 11.67 -8.82
N ALA A 20 -20.58 11.61 -7.61
CA ALA A 20 -19.22 12.05 -7.39
C ALA A 20 -18.34 11.09 -8.20
N PRO A 21 -17.54 11.57 -9.17
CA PRO A 21 -16.61 10.70 -9.86
C PRO A 21 -15.77 9.99 -8.80
N LEU A 22 -15.60 8.67 -8.94
CA LEU A 22 -14.63 7.95 -8.13
C LEU A 22 -13.31 8.71 -8.25
N PRO A 23 -12.67 9.08 -7.12
CA PRO A 23 -11.49 9.93 -7.17
C PRO A 23 -10.45 9.24 -8.06
N ALA A 24 -9.97 9.94 -9.09
CA ALA A 24 -8.98 9.42 -10.03
C ALA A 24 -7.82 8.81 -9.24
N ALA A 25 -7.30 7.65 -9.65
CA ALA A 25 -6.17 7.06 -8.93
C ALA A 25 -5.03 8.09 -8.88
N VAL A 26 -4.29 8.16 -7.76
CA VAL A 26 -3.17 9.11 -7.58
C VAL A 26 -2.17 9.05 -8.76
N TRP A 27 -2.11 7.91 -9.46
CA TRP A 27 -1.28 7.68 -10.65
C TRP A 27 -1.63 8.56 -11.86
N ASP A 28 -2.91 8.88 -12.02
CA ASP A 28 -3.46 9.59 -13.18
C ASP A 28 -3.49 11.11 -12.96
N GLU A 29 -3.19 11.57 -11.74
CA GLU A 29 -3.15 12.99 -11.39
C GLU A 29 -1.96 13.66 -12.12
N PRO A 30 -2.19 14.62 -13.04
CA PRO A 30 -1.13 15.20 -13.88
C PRO A 30 0.00 15.89 -13.10
N GLY A 31 -0.26 16.30 -11.86
CA GLY A 31 0.70 16.94 -10.96
C GLY A 31 1.31 16.01 -9.90
N ALA A 32 1.04 14.70 -9.93
CA ALA A 32 1.53 13.79 -8.90
C ALA A 32 3.07 13.73 -8.88
N LEU A 33 3.65 14.05 -7.72
CA LEU A 33 5.08 13.85 -7.46
C LEU A 33 5.37 12.34 -7.34
N ARG A 34 6.21 11.83 -8.25
CA ARG A 34 6.61 10.41 -8.27
C ARG A 34 7.98 10.24 -7.65
N LEU A 35 8.04 9.60 -6.50
CA LEU A 35 9.28 9.28 -5.79
C LEU A 35 9.65 7.81 -6.03
N GLN A 36 10.93 7.55 -6.28
CA GLN A 36 11.47 6.20 -6.38
C GLN A 36 12.12 5.78 -5.07
N VAL A 37 12.25 4.48 -4.84
CA VAL A 37 13.06 3.95 -3.74
C VAL A 37 14.51 4.40 -3.93
N GLY A 38 15.09 5.03 -2.91
CA GLY A 38 16.44 5.61 -2.96
C GLY A 38 16.48 7.12 -3.27
N ASP A 39 15.34 7.76 -3.53
CA ASP A 39 15.24 9.22 -3.53
C ASP A 39 15.62 9.76 -2.14
N THR A 40 16.38 10.86 -2.09
CA THR A 40 16.87 11.44 -0.81
C THR A 40 15.75 11.92 0.11
N ARG A 41 14.54 12.13 -0.42
CA ARG A 41 13.33 12.46 0.35
C ARG A 41 12.65 11.24 0.98
N VAL A 42 13.08 10.04 0.62
CA VAL A 42 12.53 8.77 1.11
C VAL A 42 13.59 8.02 1.88
N ALA A 43 13.48 8.01 3.20
CA ALA A 43 14.34 7.21 4.07
C ALA A 43 13.90 5.74 4.06
N VAL A 44 14.85 4.84 3.81
CA VAL A 44 14.64 3.39 3.86
C VAL A 44 15.14 2.85 5.19
N HIS A 45 14.27 2.18 5.93
CA HIS A 45 14.57 1.56 7.22
C HIS A 45 14.34 0.05 7.18
N GLY A 46 15.02 -0.68 8.07
CA GLY A 46 14.90 -2.14 8.20
C GLY A 46 15.83 -2.95 7.29
N LEU A 47 16.72 -2.28 6.55
CA LEU A 47 17.72 -2.92 5.68
C LEU A 47 19.13 -2.48 6.08
N GLY A 48 19.91 -3.39 6.68
CA GLY A 48 21.26 -3.09 7.14
C GLY A 48 22.27 -2.77 6.02
N TRP A 49 22.00 -3.25 4.79
CA TRP A 49 22.91 -3.14 3.66
C TRP A 49 22.34 -2.34 2.48
N PHE A 50 21.26 -1.58 2.68
CA PHE A 50 20.59 -0.87 1.58
C PHE A 50 21.53 0.05 0.81
N GLN A 51 22.42 0.77 1.50
CA GLN A 51 23.35 1.70 0.85
C GLN A 51 24.34 1.02 -0.10
N GLU A 52 24.67 -0.25 0.14
CA GLU A 52 25.60 -1.01 -0.71
C GLU A 52 24.94 -1.51 -2.01
N GLN A 53 23.61 -1.61 -2.05
CA GLN A 53 22.88 -2.29 -3.11
C GLN A 53 21.58 -1.60 -3.53
N ALA A 54 21.42 -0.32 -3.21
CA ALA A 54 20.28 0.48 -3.62
C ALA A 54 20.12 0.42 -5.15
N PRO A 55 18.89 0.30 -5.68
CA PRO A 55 17.60 0.38 -4.97
C PRO A 55 17.04 -0.98 -4.50
N ALA A 56 17.85 -2.05 -4.43
CA ALA A 56 17.36 -3.37 -4.07
C ALA A 56 16.93 -3.46 -2.59
N LEU A 57 15.72 -4.00 -2.37
CA LEU A 57 15.13 -4.19 -1.04
C LEU A 57 15.41 -5.58 -0.45
N SER A 58 16.64 -6.07 -0.59
CA SER A 58 17.08 -7.36 -0.05
C SER A 58 17.71 -7.21 1.33
N ARG A 59 17.45 -8.19 2.20
CA ARG A 59 17.85 -8.20 3.61
C ARG A 59 19.28 -8.70 3.85
N LEU A 60 19.91 -9.32 2.86
CA LEU A 60 21.31 -9.75 2.91
C LEU A 60 22.12 -9.05 1.83
N PRO A 61 23.43 -8.80 2.08
CA PRO A 61 24.29 -8.17 1.09
C PRO A 61 24.63 -9.14 -0.04
N VAL A 62 24.62 -8.66 -1.29
CA VAL A 62 24.91 -9.46 -2.49
C VAL A 62 26.26 -10.18 -2.42
N ARG A 63 27.28 -9.54 -1.84
CA ARG A 63 28.63 -10.11 -1.70
C ARG A 63 28.66 -11.46 -0.94
N SER A 64 27.72 -11.67 -0.03
CA SER A 64 27.69 -12.87 0.82
C SER A 64 26.81 -13.98 0.26
N LYS A 65 26.32 -13.87 -0.97
CA LYS A 65 25.43 -14.88 -1.58
C LYS A 65 25.99 -16.31 -1.51
N ALA A 66 27.29 -16.47 -1.70
CA ALA A 66 27.95 -17.79 -1.66
C ALA A 66 28.04 -18.39 -0.25
N GLU A 67 27.87 -17.58 0.79
CA GLU A 67 27.97 -17.99 2.20
C GLU A 67 26.64 -18.57 2.72
N PHE A 68 25.53 -18.34 2.03
CA PHE A 68 24.20 -18.75 2.47
C PHE A 68 23.65 -19.94 1.67
N PRO A 69 22.96 -20.89 2.33
CA PRO A 69 22.18 -21.89 1.63
C PRO A 69 21.16 -21.23 0.67
N PRO A 70 20.89 -21.80 -0.52
CA PRO A 70 20.01 -21.19 -1.51
C PRO A 70 18.61 -20.81 -0.97
N ARG A 71 18.06 -21.63 -0.06
CA ARG A 71 16.76 -21.34 0.58
C ARG A 71 16.80 -20.08 1.45
N ALA A 72 17.86 -19.91 2.25
CA ALA A 72 18.03 -18.73 3.09
C ALA A 72 18.29 -17.48 2.24
N TRP A 73 19.10 -17.61 1.19
CA TRP A 73 19.34 -16.54 0.22
C TRP A 73 18.06 -16.05 -0.44
N ASN A 74 17.20 -16.97 -0.88
CA ASN A 74 15.94 -16.63 -1.53
C ASN A 74 14.96 -15.92 -0.58
N LEU A 75 14.89 -16.36 0.69
CA LEU A 75 14.09 -15.68 1.71
C LEU A 75 14.61 -14.26 2.00
N ALA A 76 15.90 -14.01 1.86
CA ALA A 76 16.45 -12.67 2.07
C ALA A 76 16.03 -11.67 0.97
N GLN A 77 15.53 -12.14 -0.17
CA GLN A 77 15.02 -11.26 -1.23
C GLN A 77 13.63 -10.69 -0.93
N THR A 78 12.93 -11.21 0.09
CA THR A 78 11.64 -10.65 0.52
C THR A 78 11.88 -9.44 1.44
N PRO A 79 11.23 -8.28 1.21
CA PRO A 79 11.43 -7.05 1.99
C PRO A 79 10.67 -7.06 3.33
N ALA A 80 10.66 -8.19 4.04
CA ALA A 80 9.99 -8.29 5.33
C ALA A 80 10.61 -7.32 6.35
N GLY A 81 9.78 -6.48 6.98
CA GLY A 81 10.22 -5.48 7.96
C GLY A 81 10.80 -4.19 7.38
N VAL A 82 10.84 -4.05 6.05
CA VAL A 82 11.25 -2.81 5.37
C VAL A 82 10.19 -1.74 5.56
N ARG A 83 10.63 -0.50 5.82
CA ARG A 83 9.76 0.66 5.97
C ARG A 83 10.31 1.82 5.14
N LEU A 84 9.45 2.41 4.31
CA LEU A 84 9.72 3.66 3.60
C LEU A 84 9.14 4.80 4.43
N ARG A 85 9.95 5.82 4.72
CA ARG A 85 9.55 7.00 5.51
C ARG A 85 9.82 8.26 4.72
N PHE A 86 8.82 9.12 4.64
CA PHE A 86 8.89 10.42 4.00
C PHE A 86 7.91 11.36 4.73
N ALA A 87 8.05 12.66 4.51
CA ALA A 87 7.11 13.66 4.99
C ALA A 87 6.46 14.35 3.79
N THR A 88 5.17 14.63 3.89
CA THR A 88 4.41 15.31 2.85
C THR A 88 3.20 16.01 3.45
N ASP A 89 2.77 17.09 2.81
CA ASP A 89 1.50 17.78 3.03
C ASP A 89 0.43 17.37 1.99
N ALA A 90 0.74 16.41 1.11
CA ALA A 90 -0.19 15.93 0.11
C ALA A 90 -1.39 15.22 0.77
N GLU A 91 -2.60 15.58 0.33
CA GLU A 91 -3.84 14.96 0.80
C GLU A 91 -4.00 13.51 0.33
N ARG A 92 -3.22 13.11 -0.69
CA ARG A 92 -3.33 11.80 -1.33
C ARG A 92 -1.95 11.21 -1.57
N VAL A 93 -1.78 9.96 -1.15
CA VAL A 93 -0.55 9.17 -1.34
C VAL A 93 -0.91 7.87 -2.02
N GLY A 94 -0.09 7.46 -2.99
CA GLY A 94 -0.20 6.16 -3.65
C GLY A 94 1.13 5.40 -3.59
N LEU A 95 1.06 4.07 -3.50
CA LEU A 95 2.21 3.18 -3.65
C LEU A 95 2.02 2.24 -4.83
N LEU A 96 2.98 2.24 -5.76
CA LEU A 96 3.04 1.29 -6.85
C LEU A 96 4.16 0.31 -6.56
N ALA A 97 3.79 -0.92 -6.21
CA ALA A 97 4.73 -2.00 -5.98
C ALA A 97 4.61 -3.05 -7.08
N LYS A 98 5.76 -3.54 -7.54
CA LYS A 98 5.83 -4.75 -8.37
C LYS A 98 6.43 -5.86 -7.52
N HIS A 99 5.76 -6.99 -7.46
CA HIS A 99 6.28 -8.19 -6.83
C HIS A 99 6.47 -9.29 -7.88
N PRO A 100 7.48 -10.18 -7.73
CA PRO A 100 7.58 -11.36 -8.56
C PRO A 100 6.35 -12.28 -8.34
N PRO A 101 6.07 -13.23 -9.24
CA PRO A 101 5.03 -14.23 -9.01
C PRO A 101 5.24 -14.93 -7.67
N VAL A 102 4.23 -14.85 -6.78
CA VAL A 102 4.29 -15.45 -5.45
C VAL A 102 3.39 -16.66 -5.42
N LYS A 103 3.89 -17.78 -4.88
CA LYS A 103 3.04 -18.93 -4.57
C LYS A 103 2.22 -18.58 -3.33
N LEU A 104 0.89 -18.60 -3.45
CA LEU A 104 0.00 -18.36 -2.30
C LEU A 104 0.30 -19.38 -1.19
N VAL A 105 0.52 -18.87 0.01
CA VAL A 105 0.73 -19.69 1.20
C VAL A 105 -0.58 -19.76 1.98
N PRO A 106 -1.24 -20.94 2.12
CA PRO A 106 -2.61 -21.01 2.63
C PRO A 106 -2.84 -20.45 4.05
N HIS A 107 -1.80 -20.37 4.86
CA HIS A 107 -1.85 -19.87 6.24
C HIS A 107 -1.43 -18.40 6.36
N VAL A 108 -1.18 -17.70 5.26
CA VAL A 108 -0.81 -16.28 5.23
C VAL A 108 -1.84 -15.54 4.38
N THR A 109 -2.35 -14.42 4.89
CA THR A 109 -3.26 -13.57 4.12
C THR A 109 -2.51 -12.97 2.92
N TRP A 110 -3.24 -12.65 1.84
CA TRP A 110 -2.62 -11.95 0.70
C TRP A 110 -1.94 -10.65 1.13
N LEU A 111 -2.57 -9.89 2.04
CA LEU A 111 -2.00 -8.69 2.62
C LEU A 111 -0.69 -8.97 3.39
N GLY A 112 -0.64 -10.04 4.18
CA GLY A 112 0.59 -10.41 4.89
C GLY A 112 1.71 -10.93 3.99
N GLN A 113 1.38 -11.45 2.79
CA GLN A 113 2.36 -12.02 1.87
C GLN A 113 2.89 -11.00 0.85
N ALA A 114 2.02 -10.13 0.33
CA ALA A 114 2.30 -9.22 -0.78
C ALA A 114 1.75 -7.80 -0.58
N GLY A 115 1.11 -7.54 0.56
CA GLY A 115 0.55 -6.23 0.90
C GLY A 115 1.56 -5.25 1.46
N VAL A 116 1.04 -4.08 1.79
CA VAL A 116 1.73 -3.00 2.49
C VAL A 116 0.80 -2.43 3.54
N ASP A 117 1.39 -1.89 4.59
CA ASP A 117 0.67 -1.20 5.65
C ASP A 117 1.04 0.28 5.63
N PHE A 118 0.05 1.16 5.65
CA PHE A 118 0.25 2.60 5.76
C PHE A 118 0.16 3.05 7.22
N TYR A 119 1.12 3.89 7.60
CA TYR A 119 1.15 4.55 8.90
C TYR A 119 1.35 6.05 8.72
N VAL A 120 0.58 6.84 9.47
CA VAL A 120 0.73 8.29 9.56
C VAL A 120 1.00 8.63 11.02
N ASP A 121 2.13 9.28 11.29
CA ASP A 121 2.56 9.65 12.65
C ASP A 121 2.52 8.49 13.67
N GLY A 122 2.84 7.28 13.20
CA GLY A 122 2.84 6.06 14.00
C GLY A 122 1.47 5.40 14.18
N VAL A 123 0.41 5.96 13.61
CA VAL A 123 -0.95 5.40 13.63
C VAL A 123 -1.18 4.62 12.33
N PHE A 124 -1.71 3.40 12.47
CA PHE A 124 -2.06 2.54 11.33
C PHE A 124 -3.30 3.08 10.59
N MET A 125 -3.23 3.13 9.25
CA MET A 125 -4.28 3.67 8.38
C MET A 125 -4.93 2.62 7.47
N GLY A 126 -4.30 1.46 7.28
CA GLY A 126 -4.76 0.42 6.36
C GLY A 126 -3.67 -0.14 5.47
#